data_AF-A0A1J1CRK7-F1
#
_entry.id   AF-A0A1J1CRK7-F1
#
_cell.length_a   1.000
_cell.length_b   1.000
_cell.length_c   1.000
_cell.angle_alpha   90.00
_cell.angle_beta   90.00
_cell.angle_gamma   90.00
#
_symmetry.space_group_name_H-M   'P 1'
#
loop_
_entity.id
_entity.type
_entity.pdbx_description
1 polymer ?
#
loop_
_entity_poly.entity_id
_entity_poly.type
_entity_poly.pdbx_seq_one_letter_code
_entity_poly.pdbx_strand_id
1 'polypeptide(L)' 'MSKKLSETIKELEDKKAIKEYYFYREYYSGKTKLHLELNQNIADKVLKKNK' A
#
# COMPACT_ATOMS: atom_id res chain seq x y z
N MET A 1 -0.17 15.09 11.70
CA MET A 1 -1.44 14.35 11.53
C MET A 1 -1.11 13.02 10.89
N SER A 2 -1.68 11.92 11.39
CA SER A 2 -1.59 10.62 10.70
C SER A 2 -2.33 10.73 9.37
N LYS A 3 -1.63 10.49 8.24
CA LYS A 3 -2.27 10.46 6.92
C LYS A 3 -3.24 9.29 6.85
N LYS A 4 -4.34 9.45 6.09
CA LYS A 4 -5.22 8.32 5.82
C LYS A 4 -4.46 7.28 5.00
N LEU A 5 -4.85 6.01 5.15
CA LEU A 5 -4.27 4.92 4.37
C LEU A 5 -4.42 5.16 2.87
N SER A 6 -5.57 5.68 2.42
CA SER A 6 -5.83 6.01 1.02
C SER A 6 -4.87 7.06 0.46
N GLU A 7 -4.53 8.09 1.24
CA GLU A 7 -3.56 9.12 0.85
C GLU A 7 -2.15 8.55 0.73
N THR A 8 -1.79 7.62 1.63
CA THR A 8 -0.50 6.95 1.61
C THR A 8 -0.37 6.01 0.42
N ILE A 9 -1.42 5.24 0.11
CA ILE A 9 -1.46 4.38 -1.08
C ILE A 9 -1.35 5.22 -2.35
N LYS A 10 -2.06 6.35 -2.43
CA LYS A 10 -1.96 7.27 -3.57
C LYS A 10 -0.56 7.85 -3.73
N GLU A 11 0.11 8.24 -2.65
CA GLU A 11 1.49 8.73 -2.70
C GLU A 11 2.48 7.62 -3.14
N LEU A 12 2.23 6.37 -2.75
CA LEU A 12 3.02 5.22 -3.22
C LEU A 12 2.80 4.95 -4.71
N GLU A 13 1.57 5.05 -5.18
CA GLU A 13 1.21 4.92 -6.60
C GLU A 13 1.86 6.02 -7.45
N ASP A 14 1.72 7.29 -7.04
CA ASP A 14 2.29 8.46 -7.74
C ASP A 14 3.82 8.36 -7.89
N LYS A 15 4.50 7.77 -6.90
CA LYS A 15 5.97 7.57 -6.94
C LYS A 15 6.38 6.25 -7.60
N LYS A 16 5.45 5.52 -8.21
CA LYS A 16 5.67 4.20 -8.82
C LYS A 16 6.30 3.20 -7.84
N ALA A 17 5.92 3.30 -6.56
CA ALA A 17 6.36 2.39 -5.52
C ALA A 17 5.58 1.08 -5.52
N ILE A 18 4.38 1.03 -6.10
CA ILE A 18 3.56 -0.19 -6.22
C ILE A 18 4.00 -0.94 -7.48
N LYS A 19 4.50 -2.17 -7.31
CA LYS A 19 4.86 -3.06 -8.40
C LYS A 19 3.66 -3.85 -8.90
N GLU A 20 2.98 -4.50 -7.96
CA GLU A 20 1.81 -5.32 -8.23
C GLU A 20 0.77 -5.08 -7.16
N TYR A 21 -0.50 -5.20 -7.55
CA TYR A 21 -1.60 -5.15 -6.62
C TYR A 21 -2.71 -6.09 -7.08
N TYR A 22 -3.37 -6.71 -6.12
CA TYR A 22 -4.55 -7.50 -6.39
C TYR A 22 -5.49 -7.51 -5.19
N PHE A 23 -6.76 -7.66 -5.51
CA PHE A 23 -7.85 -7.68 -4.56
C PHE A 23 -8.43 -9.08 -4.53
N TYR A 24 -8.55 -9.64 -3.34
CA TYR A 24 -9.06 -11.00 -3.19
C TYR A 24 -9.88 -11.13 -1.91
N ARG A 25 -10.73 -12.15 -1.90
CA ARG A 25 -11.48 -12.55 -0.72
C ARG A 25 -10.82 -13.79 -0.14
N GLU A 26 -10.45 -13.73 1.13
CA GLU A 26 -9.93 -14.90 1.83
C GLU A 26 -10.99 -15.99 1.91
N TYR A 27 -10.60 -17.21 1.57
CA TYR A 27 -11.50 -18.36 1.55
C TYR A 27 -12.07 -18.69 2.94
N TYR A 28 -11.19 -18.78 3.95
CA TYR A 28 -11.59 -19.20 5.29
C TYR A 28 -12.31 -18.13 6.10
N SER A 29 -11.87 -16.86 5.99
CA SER A 29 -12.42 -15.76 6.80
C SER A 29 -13.55 -15.01 6.09
N GLY A 30 -13.67 -15.18 4.76
CA GLY A 30 -14.55 -14.37 3.92
C GLY A 30 -14.17 -12.90 3.85
N LYS A 31 -13.06 -12.48 4.47
CA LYS A 31 -12.62 -11.09 4.53
C LYS A 31 -11.99 -10.68 3.22
N THR A 32 -12.26 -9.44 2.84
CA THR A 32 -11.67 -8.84 1.66
C THR A 32 -10.31 -8.24 2.00
N LYS A 33 -9.29 -8.56 1.19
CA LYS A 33 -7.93 -8.10 1.37
C LYS A 33 -7.40 -7.46 0.09
N LEU A 34 -6.64 -6.38 0.28
CA LEU A 34 -5.85 -5.75 -0.76
C LEU A 34 -4.39 -6.13 -0.52
N HIS A 35 -3.78 -6.79 -1.50
CA HIS A 35 -2.34 -7.02 -1.51
C HIS A 35 -1.66 -5.93 -2.34
N LEU A 36 -0.56 -5.39 -1.82
CA LEU A 36 0.29 -4.42 -2.49
C LEU A 36 1.73 -4.90 -2.39
N GLU A 37 2.34 -5.27 -3.52
CA GLU A 37 3.78 -5.50 -3.59
C GLU A 37 4.47 -4.16 -3.85
N LEU A 38 5.41 -3.80 -2.97
CA LEU A 38 6.07 -2.50 -3.00
C LEU A 38 7.55 -2.61 -3.38
N ASN A 39 8.04 -1.65 -4.15
CA ASN A 39 9.47 -1.37 -4.27
C ASN A 39 9.96 -0.73 -2.97
N GLN A 40 10.64 -1.54 -2.15
CA GLN A 40 11.13 -1.14 -0.82
C GLN A 40 11.91 0.18 -0.83
N ASN A 41 12.77 0.44 -1.82
CA ASN A 41 13.61 1.65 -1.86
C ASN A 41 12.79 2.94 -1.97
N ILE A 42 11.64 2.89 -2.66
CA ILE A 42 10.76 4.03 -2.86
C ILE A 42 9.73 4.09 -1.73
N ALA A 43 9.16 2.95 -1.36
CA ALA A 43 8.17 2.83 -0.30
C ALA A 43 8.73 3.30 1.05
N ASP A 44 9.96 2.92 1.40
CA ASP A 44 10.62 3.37 2.63
C ASP A 44 10.71 4.89 2.73
N LYS A 45 10.95 5.58 1.60
CA LYS A 45 11.02 7.05 1.58
C LYS A 45 9.67 7.71 1.82
N VAL A 46 8.58 7.04 1.43
CA VAL A 46 7.20 7.52 1.65
C VAL A 46 6.74 7.20 3.07
N LEU A 47 6.95 5.96 3.51
CA LEU A 47 6.48 5.46 4.79
C LEU A 47 7.27 6.05 5.97
N LYS A 48 8.60 6.24 5.84
CA LYS A 48 9.40 6.90 6.89
C LYS A 48 9.06 8.38 7.08
N LYS A 49 8.54 9.05 6.03
CA LYS A 49 8.06 10.43 6.12
C LYS A 49 6.72 10.57 6.84
N ASN A 50 5.96 9.48 6.96
CA ASN A 50 4.64 9.44 7.60
C ASN A 50 4.69 8.86 9.03
N LYS A 51 5.89 8.72 9.62
CA LYS A 51 6.10 8.20 10.97
C LYS A 51 5.77 9.23 12.05
#